data_AF-A0AAV1KMH5-F1
#
_entry.id   AF-A0AAV1KMH5-F1
#
_cell.length_a   1.000
_cell.length_b   1.000
_cell.length_c   1.000
_cell.angle_alpha   90.00
_cell.angle_beta   90.00
_cell.angle_gamma   90.00
#
_symmetry.space_group_name_H-M   'P 1'
#
loop_
_entity.id
_entity.type
_entity.pdbx_description
1 polymer ?
#
loop_
_entity_poly.entity_id
_entity_poly.type
_entity_poly.pdbx_seq_one_letter_code
_entity_poly.pdbx_strand_id
1 'polypeptide(L)'
;MMSSRKRNAILEEFIEIYKSEPCIWRLKDKEYHDRNKRAAAYEKLIIKLRELEPNATKEDVVKKINALRSNVHREKRKVEESTKSGASGDEIYKPSLWYYDMFEFLGDQDIPRTSQSNIDEADQIEVRNTSFLYKCGGGRIRVHVCVRSCGN
;
A
#
# COMPACT_ATOMS: atom_id res chain seq x y z
N MET A 1 23.25 -18.33 -9.77
CA MET A 1 22.80 -16.97 -9.37
C MET A 1 21.88 -16.43 -10.45
N MET A 2 20.65 -16.05 -10.11
CA MET A 2 19.75 -15.40 -11.07
C MET A 2 20.22 -13.96 -11.35
N SER A 3 20.21 -13.55 -12.62
CA SER A 3 20.55 -12.19 -13.04
C SER A 3 19.50 -11.18 -12.55
N SER A 4 19.93 -9.96 -12.20
CA SER A 4 19.05 -8.89 -11.72
C SER A 4 17.90 -8.57 -12.69
N ARG A 5 18.10 -8.69 -14.01
CA ARG A 5 17.03 -8.46 -15.00
C ARG A 5 15.91 -9.50 -14.90
N LYS A 6 16.26 -10.77 -14.67
CA LYS A 6 15.26 -11.84 -14.52
C LYS A 6 14.40 -11.63 -13.28
N ARG A 7 15.00 -11.18 -12.17
CA ARG A 7 14.24 -10.86 -10.95
C ARG A 7 13.24 -9.74 -11.17
N ASN A 8 13.63 -8.68 -11.90
CA ASN A 8 12.74 -7.57 -12.20
C ASN A 8 11.57 -8.02 -13.08
N ALA A 9 11.81 -8.82 -14.13
CA ALA A 9 10.75 -9.36 -14.97
C ALA A 9 9.75 -10.22 -14.19
N ILE A 10 10.23 -11.08 -13.29
CA ILE A 10 9.34 -11.88 -12.43
C ILE A 10 8.52 -10.98 -11.48
N LEU A 11 9.13 -9.92 -10.93
CA LEU A 11 8.41 -8.96 -10.09
C LEU A 11 7.39 -8.14 -10.87
N GLU A 12 7.68 -7.79 -12.12
CA GLU A 12 6.76 -7.12 -13.04
C GLU A 12 5.53 -8.00 -13.29
N GLU A 13 5.72 -9.24 -13.71
CA GLU A 13 4.62 -10.21 -13.88
C GLU A 13 3.82 -10.42 -12.58
N PHE A 14 4.50 -10.45 -11.43
CA PHE A 14 3.84 -10.56 -10.12
C PHE A 14 2.93 -9.35 -9.85
N ILE A 15 3.37 -8.13 -10.18
CA ILE A 15 2.57 -6.91 -10.01
C ILE A 15 1.41 -6.88 -11.00
N GLU A 16 1.60 -7.33 -12.23
CA GLU A 16 0.52 -7.43 -13.23
C GLU A 16 -0.58 -8.41 -12.81
N ILE A 17 -0.21 -9.58 -12.29
CA ILE A 17 -1.18 -10.53 -11.75
C ILE A 17 -1.90 -9.92 -10.55
N TYR A 18 -1.19 -9.24 -9.66
CA TYR A 18 -1.81 -8.54 -8.53
C TYR A 18 -2.81 -7.47 -9.01
N LYS A 19 -2.48 -6.71 -10.04
CA LYS A 19 -3.36 -5.69 -10.64
C LYS A 19 -4.61 -6.30 -11.28
N SER A 20 -4.48 -7.44 -11.95
CA SER A 20 -5.60 -8.12 -12.63
C SER A 20 -6.57 -8.83 -11.69
N GLU A 21 -6.22 -9.01 -10.42
CA GLU A 21 -7.04 -9.70 -9.41
C GLU A 21 -7.68 -8.71 -8.40
N PRO A 22 -8.79 -8.03 -8.76
CA PRO A 22 -9.45 -7.05 -7.88
C PRO A 22 -9.97 -7.68 -6.58
N CYS A 23 -10.20 -8.99 -6.55
CA CYS A 23 -10.62 -9.74 -5.36
C CYS A 23 -9.62 -9.66 -4.18
N ILE A 24 -8.36 -9.25 -4.44
CA ILE A 24 -7.35 -9.08 -3.39
C ILE A 24 -7.32 -7.64 -2.87
N TRP A 25 -7.49 -6.65 -3.74
CA TRP A 25 -7.16 -5.26 -3.43
C TRP A 25 -8.34 -4.27 -3.47
N ARG A 26 -9.45 -4.60 -4.13
CA ARG A 26 -10.67 -3.76 -4.18
C ARG A 26 -11.69 -4.19 -3.14
N LEU A 27 -11.65 -3.57 -1.96
CA LEU A 27 -12.61 -3.86 -0.87
C LEU A 27 -14.06 -3.52 -1.22
N LYS A 28 -14.29 -2.57 -2.14
CA LYS A 28 -15.62 -2.09 -2.53
C LYS A 28 -16.36 -3.07 -3.45
N ASP A 29 -15.65 -3.98 -4.10
CA ASP A 29 -16.25 -4.92 -5.05
C ASP A 29 -16.77 -6.16 -4.33
N LYS A 30 -17.92 -6.66 -4.79
CA LYS A 30 -18.54 -7.90 -4.26
C LYS A 30 -17.59 -9.10 -4.35
N GLU A 31 -16.66 -9.06 -5.31
CA GLU A 31 -15.67 -10.09 -5.56
C GLU A 31 -14.59 -10.20 -4.47
N TYR A 32 -14.42 -9.16 -3.65
CA TYR A 32 -13.56 -9.24 -2.45
C TYR A 32 -14.11 -10.20 -1.40
N HIS A 33 -15.44 -10.33 -1.33
CA HIS A 33 -16.11 -11.24 -0.39
C HIS A 33 -16.14 -12.69 -0.89
N ASP A 34 -15.79 -12.94 -2.15
CA ASP A 34 -15.73 -14.29 -2.71
C ASP A 34 -14.44 -15.00 -2.27
N ARG A 35 -14.58 -15.91 -1.31
CA ARG A 35 -13.47 -16.70 -0.75
C ARG A 35 -12.77 -17.54 -1.81
N ASN A 36 -13.50 -18.07 -2.78
CA ASN A 36 -12.95 -18.98 -3.79
C ASN A 36 -12.09 -18.21 -4.79
N LYS A 37 -12.59 -17.06 -5.27
CA LYS A 37 -11.81 -16.18 -6.14
C LYS A 37 -10.54 -15.68 -5.44
N ARG A 38 -10.66 -15.26 -4.18
CA ARG A 38 -9.50 -14.79 -3.40
C ARG A 38 -8.45 -15.88 -3.19
N ALA A 39 -8.88 -17.12 -2.89
CA ALA A 39 -7.97 -18.25 -2.76
C ALA A 39 -7.22 -18.52 -4.08
N ALA A 40 -7.95 -18.61 -5.20
CA ALA A 40 -7.38 -18.83 -6.53
C ALA A 40 -6.39 -17.73 -6.93
N ALA A 41 -6.70 -16.47 -6.62
CA ALA A 41 -5.81 -15.35 -6.90
C ALA A 41 -4.50 -15.42 -6.09
N TYR A 42 -4.56 -15.80 -4.81
CA TYR A 42 -3.36 -16.04 -4.01
C TYR A 42 -2.53 -17.21 -4.54
N GLU A 43 -3.15 -18.29 -5.02
CA GLU A 43 -2.43 -19.42 -5.60
C GLU A 43 -1.60 -18.99 -6.82
N LYS A 44 -2.19 -18.19 -7.73
CA LYS A 44 -1.45 -17.61 -8.87
C LYS A 44 -0.23 -16.81 -8.43
N LEU A 45 -0.40 -15.96 -7.41
CA LEU A 45 0.69 -15.15 -6.86
C LEU A 45 1.78 -15.99 -6.18
N ILE A 46 1.40 -17.07 -5.47
CA ILE A 46 2.35 -17.99 -4.84
C ILE A 46 3.18 -18.70 -5.90
N ILE A 47 2.55 -19.21 -6.98
CA ILE A 47 3.24 -19.89 -8.09
C ILE A 47 4.31 -18.97 -8.67
N LYS A 48 3.99 -17.69 -8.87
CA LYS A 48 4.95 -16.71 -9.39
C LYS A 48 6.03 -16.34 -8.39
N LEU A 49 5.68 -16.16 -7.11
CA LEU A 49 6.68 -15.88 -6.07
C LEU A 49 7.65 -17.05 -5.88
N ARG A 50 7.21 -18.29 -6.11
CA ARG A 50 8.07 -19.49 -6.08
C ARG A 50 9.19 -19.48 -7.11
N GLU A 51 9.04 -18.74 -8.21
CA GLU A 51 10.14 -18.55 -9.18
C GLU A 51 11.31 -17.77 -8.58
N LEU A 52 11.05 -16.90 -7.60
CA LEU A 52 12.07 -16.16 -6.85
C LEU A 52 12.50 -16.91 -5.58
N GLU A 53 11.53 -17.40 -4.83
CA GLU A 53 11.69 -18.02 -3.52
C GLU A 53 10.95 -19.37 -3.50
N PRO A 54 11.62 -20.50 -3.78
CA PRO A 54 10.96 -21.80 -4.00
C PRO A 54 10.11 -22.29 -2.82
N ASN A 55 10.40 -21.81 -1.60
CA ASN A 55 9.67 -22.13 -0.38
C ASN A 55 8.60 -21.08 -0.01
N ALA A 56 8.23 -20.20 -0.94
CA ALA A 56 7.26 -19.14 -0.68
C ALA A 56 5.90 -19.70 -0.26
N THR A 57 5.37 -19.11 0.80
CA THR A 57 4.03 -19.37 1.32
C THR A 57 3.08 -18.20 1.05
N LYS A 58 1.79 -18.40 1.32
CA LYS A 58 0.78 -17.32 1.25
C LYS A 58 1.17 -16.12 2.11
N GLU A 59 1.78 -16.34 3.27
CA GLU A 59 2.23 -15.26 4.14
C GLU A 59 3.33 -14.41 3.49
N ASP A 60 4.24 -15.03 2.76
CA ASP A 60 5.34 -14.34 2.09
C ASP A 60 4.82 -13.49 0.92
N VAL A 61 3.80 -13.98 0.20
CA VAL A 61 3.07 -13.18 -0.79
C VAL A 61 2.47 -11.93 -0.15
N VAL A 62 1.78 -12.08 0.98
CA VAL A 62 1.18 -10.94 1.70
C VAL A 62 2.26 -9.96 2.17
N LYS A 63 3.35 -10.47 2.77
CA LYS A 63 4.49 -9.64 3.19
C LYS A 63 5.10 -8.88 2.00
N LYS A 64 5.26 -9.54 0.85
CA LYS A 64 5.80 -8.92 -0.37
C LYS A 64 4.88 -7.81 -0.87
N ILE A 65 3.58 -8.07 -0.98
CA ILE A 65 2.59 -7.05 -1.40
C ILE A 65 2.62 -5.86 -0.44
N ASN A 66 2.63 -6.10 0.87
CA ASN A 66 2.68 -5.03 1.86
C ASN A 66 3.97 -4.20 1.77
N ALA A 67 5.12 -4.85 1.52
CA ALA A 67 6.39 -4.17 1.31
C ALA A 67 6.35 -3.29 0.05
N LEU A 68 5.84 -3.80 -1.07
CA LEU A 68 5.69 -3.05 -2.32
C LEU A 68 4.77 -1.84 -2.13
N ARG A 69 3.58 -2.04 -1.56
CA ARG A 69 2.62 -0.96 -1.26
C ARG A 69 3.23 0.11 -0.36
N SER A 70 3.95 -0.31 0.68
CA SER A 70 4.60 0.63 1.61
C SER A 70 5.66 1.48 0.92
N ASN A 71 6.43 0.89 0.00
CA ASN A 71 7.45 1.63 -0.77
C ASN A 71 6.79 2.64 -1.71
N VAL A 72 5.76 2.23 -2.45
CA VAL A 72 5.02 3.13 -3.36
C VAL A 72 4.37 4.27 -2.59
N HIS A 73 3.73 3.99 -1.46
CA HIS A 73 3.09 5.03 -0.64
C HIS A 73 4.11 6.04 -0.08
N ARG A 74 5.28 5.57 0.39
CA ARG A 74 6.37 6.45 0.80
C ARG A 74 6.85 7.34 -0.36
N GLU A 75 6.94 6.77 -1.55
CA GLU A 75 7.36 7.51 -2.73
C GLU A 75 6.30 8.54 -3.15
N LYS A 76 5.02 8.17 -3.17
CA LYS A 76 3.89 9.07 -3.44
C LYS A 76 3.87 10.24 -2.46
N ARG A 77 4.10 9.99 -1.17
CA ARG A 77 4.20 11.05 -0.15
C ARG A 77 5.29 12.08 -0.45
N LYS A 78 6.46 11.65 -0.94
CA LYS A 78 7.54 12.60 -1.33
C LYS A 78 7.12 13.46 -2.53
N VAL A 79 6.46 12.87 -3.52
CA VAL A 79 5.93 13.59 -4.69
C VAL A 79 4.89 14.63 -4.25
N GLU A 80 3.97 14.24 -3.37
CA GLU A 80 2.95 15.12 -2.81
C GLU A 80 3.54 16.25 -1.95
N GLU A 81 4.51 15.93 -1.08
CA GLU A 81 5.19 16.91 -0.23
C GLU A 81 5.94 17.95 -1.07
N SER A 82 6.65 17.51 -2.12
CA SER A 82 7.34 18.39 -3.08
C SER A 82 6.38 19.32 -3.82
N THR A 83 5.20 18.81 -4.20
CA THR A 83 4.14 19.61 -4.85
C THR A 83 3.54 20.63 -3.88
N LYS A 84 3.32 20.26 -2.61
CA LYS A 84 2.66 21.11 -1.60
C LYS A 84 3.57 22.22 -1.07
N SER A 85 4.88 22.04 -1.06
CA SER A 85 5.84 23.04 -0.57
C SER A 85 6.00 24.27 -1.48
N GLY A 86 5.21 24.40 -2.56
CA GLY A 86 5.25 25.57 -3.45
C GLY A 86 6.54 25.65 -4.27
N ALA A 87 7.20 24.52 -4.48
CA ALA A 87 8.38 24.44 -5.33
C ALA A 87 7.98 24.85 -6.76
N SER A 88 8.78 25.70 -7.41
CA SER A 88 8.58 26.07 -8.81
C SER A 88 8.58 24.81 -9.67
N GLY A 89 7.82 24.76 -10.77
CA GLY A 89 7.49 23.51 -11.50
C GLY A 89 8.67 22.62 -11.95
N ASP A 90 9.89 23.14 -11.94
CA ASP A 90 11.14 22.41 -12.23
C ASP A 90 11.67 21.56 -11.04
N GLU A 91 11.17 21.74 -9.82
CA GLU A 91 11.63 21.07 -8.59
C GLU A 91 10.70 19.93 -8.10
N ILE A 92 9.73 19.51 -8.92
CA ILE A 92 8.82 18.42 -8.55
C ILE A 92 9.61 17.10 -8.49
N TYR A 93 9.60 16.46 -7.32
CA TYR A 93 10.26 15.17 -7.10
C TYR A 93 9.71 14.10 -8.05
N LYS A 94 10.58 13.51 -8.86
CA LYS A 94 10.23 12.38 -9.72
C LYS A 94 10.45 11.06 -8.96
N PRO A 95 9.47 10.14 -8.97
CA PRO A 95 9.61 8.85 -8.31
C PRO A 95 10.79 8.06 -8.92
N SER A 96 11.64 7.49 -8.05
CA SER A 96 12.80 6.70 -8.45
C SER A 96 12.48 5.21 -8.61
N LEU A 97 11.33 4.77 -8.10
CA LEU A 97 10.88 3.38 -8.17
C LEU A 97 10.42 3.03 -9.60
N TRP A 98 11.10 2.07 -10.23
CA TRP A 98 10.78 1.64 -11.61
C TRP A 98 9.38 1.01 -11.76
N TYR A 99 8.81 0.48 -10.69
CA TYR A 99 7.45 -0.08 -10.67
C TYR A 99 6.40 0.91 -10.13
N TYR A 100 6.76 2.18 -9.93
CA TYR A 100 5.86 3.18 -9.37
C TYR A 100 4.58 3.31 -10.21
N ASP A 101 4.73 3.46 -11.53
CA ASP A 101 3.61 3.61 -12.46
C ASP A 101 2.69 2.37 -12.49
N MET A 102 3.26 1.19 -12.21
CA MET A 102 2.49 -0.05 -12.16
C MET A 102 1.48 -0.07 -11.00
N PHE A 103 1.70 0.73 -9.95
CA PHE A 103 0.83 0.82 -8.76
C PHE A 103 -0.14 2.01 -8.79
N GLU A 104 -0.19 2.77 -9.89
CA GLU A 104 -1.10 3.91 -10.05
C GLU A 104 -2.57 3.55 -9.79
N PHE A 105 -2.97 2.32 -10.14
CA PHE A 105 -4.34 1.80 -9.94
C PHE A 105 -4.80 1.75 -8.47
N LEU A 106 -3.88 1.82 -7.51
CA LEU A 106 -4.22 1.88 -6.09
C LEU A 106 -4.64 3.29 -5.63
N GLY A 107 -4.36 4.34 -6.41
CA GLY A 107 -4.61 5.73 -6.04
C GLY A 107 -6.07 6.05 -5.71
N ASP A 108 -7.03 5.36 -6.34
CA ASP A 108 -8.47 5.57 -6.15
C ASP A 108 -9.03 4.94 -4.86
N GLN A 109 -8.25 4.12 -4.15
CA GLN A 109 -8.69 3.38 -2.97
C GLN A 109 -8.10 3.94 -1.65
N ASP A 110 -7.40 5.07 -1.66
CA ASP A 110 -6.92 5.77 -0.45
C ASP A 110 -8.14 6.29 0.35
N ILE A 111 -8.73 5.42 1.17
CA ILE A 111 -9.66 5.86 2.22
C ILE A 111 -8.80 6.59 3.25
N PRO A 112 -9.06 7.89 3.52
CA PRO A 112 -8.32 8.63 4.52
C PRO A 112 -8.43 7.92 5.87
N ARG A 113 -7.27 7.68 6.47
CA ARG A 113 -7.08 7.06 7.78
C ARG A 113 -7.82 7.89 8.84
N THR A 114 -9.04 7.50 9.22
CA THR A 114 -9.64 7.98 10.47
C THR A 114 -8.81 7.41 11.62
N SER A 115 -8.26 8.30 12.44
CA SER A 115 -7.52 7.96 13.66
C SER A 115 -8.42 7.13 14.57
N GLN A 116 -8.19 5.82 14.63
CA GLN A 116 -8.84 4.95 15.62
C GLN A 116 -8.04 5.04 16.92
N SER A 117 -8.61 5.75 17.89
CA SER A 117 -8.23 5.67 19.31
C SER A 117 -8.75 4.35 19.90
N ASN A 118 -7.88 3.62 20.61
CA ASN A 118 -8.16 2.31 21.21
C ASN A 118 -9.39 2.34 22.14
N ILE A 119 -10.34 1.41 21.95
CA ILE A 119 -11.30 0.85 22.93
C ILE A 119 -11.88 -0.46 22.33
N ASP A 120 -12.27 -1.38 23.21
CA ASP A 120 -12.22 -2.85 23.17
C ASP A 120 -13.17 -3.66 22.23
N GLU A 121 -12.64 -4.83 21.84
CA GLU A 121 -13.18 -6.18 21.60
C GLU A 121 -14.71 -6.44 21.40
N ALA A 122 -15.09 -6.88 20.19
CA ALA A 122 -15.93 -8.08 19.92
C ALA A 122 -16.22 -8.24 18.40
N ASP A 123 -15.83 -9.40 17.87
CA ASP A 123 -16.25 -10.02 16.59
C ASP A 123 -16.02 -9.26 15.27
N GLN A 124 -14.77 -9.20 14.77
CA GLN A 124 -14.47 -9.11 13.33
C GLN A 124 -13.17 -9.83 12.98
N ILE A 125 -13.27 -10.97 12.29
CA ILE A 125 -12.13 -11.67 11.67
C ILE A 125 -11.75 -10.91 10.39
N GLU A 126 -11.04 -9.78 10.52
CA GLU A 126 -10.26 -9.19 9.42
C GLU A 126 -8.81 -9.13 9.84
N VAL A 127 -8.01 -9.99 9.19
CA VAL A 127 -6.61 -10.27 9.50
C VAL A 127 -5.83 -8.97 9.63
N ARG A 128 -5.55 -8.60 10.89
CA ARG A 128 -4.29 -8.05 11.40
C ARG A 128 -3.47 -7.44 10.26
N ASN A 129 -3.81 -6.22 9.87
CA ASN A 129 -2.85 -5.34 9.21
C ASN A 129 -1.64 -5.28 10.14
N THR A 130 -0.59 -5.97 9.73
CA THR A 130 0.62 -6.25 10.49
C THR A 130 1.07 -5.02 11.28
N SER A 131 1.22 -5.19 12.59
CA SER A 131 1.72 -4.23 13.55
C SER A 131 2.75 -3.28 12.96
N PHE A 132 2.32 -2.06 12.68
CA PHE A 132 3.20 -0.97 12.31
C PHE A 132 3.71 -0.31 13.59
N LEU A 133 4.87 -0.76 14.09
CA LEU A 133 5.64 0.00 15.05
C LEU A 133 6.28 1.20 14.33
N TYR A 134 5.64 2.36 14.41
CA TYR A 134 6.26 3.64 14.08
C TYR A 134 6.52 4.41 15.37
N LYS A 135 7.79 4.43 15.81
CA LYS A 135 8.29 5.54 16.63
C LYS A 135 8.52 6.72 15.70
N CYS A 136 7.59 7.67 15.68
CA CYS A 136 7.91 9.02 15.23
C CYS A 136 8.35 9.82 16.45
N GLY A 137 9.67 9.99 16.57
CA GLY A 137 10.25 11.00 17.45
C GLY A 137 10.02 12.40 16.87
N GLY A 138 9.74 13.35 17.76
CA GLY A 138 10.04 14.77 17.57
C GLY A 138 8.92 15.64 16.97
N GLY A 139 8.34 16.49 17.82
CA GLY A 139 7.76 17.77 17.38
C GLY A 139 6.29 17.98 17.75
N ARG A 140 6.02 18.47 18.96
CA ARG A 140 4.75 19.15 19.26
C ARG A 140 4.73 20.47 18.49
N ILE A 141 3.86 20.59 17.50
CA ILE A 141 3.37 21.90 17.06
C ILE A 141 1.88 21.94 17.39
N ARG A 142 1.57 22.68 18.45
CA ARG A 142 0.21 22.95 18.90
C ARG A 142 -0.36 24.04 17.98
N VAL A 143 -1.00 23.64 16.88
CA VAL A 143 -1.80 24.56 16.07
C VAL A 143 -3.10 24.86 16.84
N HIS A 144 -3.13 26.02 17.52
CA HIS A 144 -4.36 26.59 18.03
C HIS A 144 -5.17 27.10 16.83
N VAL A 145 -6.18 26.34 16.42
CA VAL A 145 -7.22 26.85 15.52
C VAL A 145 -8.08 27.80 16.35
N CYS A 146 -7.85 29.10 16.18
CA CYS A 146 -8.73 30.13 16.72
C CYS A 146 -9.97 30.21 15.82
N VAL A 147 -11.03 29.46 16.15
CA VAL A 147 -12.34 29.62 15.54
C VAL A 147 -12.92 30.93 16.07
N ARG A 148 -12.97 31.95 15.22
CA ARG A 148 -13.83 33.12 15.40
C ARG A 148 -15.27 32.63 15.55
N SER A 149 -15.87 32.86 16.71
CA SER A 149 -17.31 32.80 16.87
C SER A 149 -17.84 34.23 16.91
N CYS A 150 -18.44 34.66 15.80
CA CYS A 150 -19.45 35.72 15.81
C CYS A 150 -20.75 35.13 16.36
N GLY A 151 -21.46 35.85 17.22
CA GLY A 151 -22.86 35.54 17.54
C GLY A 151 -23.42 36.23 18.79
N ASN A 152 -24.01 37.41 18.56
CA ASN A 152 -24.92 38.24 19.39
C ASN A 152 -24.56 38.52 20.85
#